data_AF-A0A5J5GJX8-F1
#
_entry.id   AF-A0A5J5GJX8-F1
#
_cell.length_a   1.000
_cell.length_b   1.000
_cell.length_c   1.000
_cell.angle_alpha   90.00
_cell.angle_beta   90.00
_cell.angle_gamma   90.00
#
_symmetry.space_group_name_H-M   'P 1'
#
loop_
_entity.id
_entity.type
_entity.pdbx_description
1 polymer ?
#
loop_
_entity_poly.entity_id
_entity_poly.type
_entity_poly.pdbx_seq_one_letter_code
_entity_poly.pdbx_strand_id
1 'polypeptide(L)'
;MLLKKRRWLTFMLAMVPGVGHLYLGFKKLGMQFMVGAFLCIIFIPSMPSVFSFALAALWFYQLFDALQKATWNKLMFKERERTMFYQQQDPFYQPDPYAGPWGLNPPGMPDYPQDPISPVWVGGGCILAGTMLLIITVFPGLWEFLTDINIGTILLASGLIGYGFYMLRKNARF
;
A
#
# COMPACT_ATOMS: atom_id res chain seq x y z
N MET A 1 -29.54 9.41 -10.23
CA MET A 1 -28.87 10.55 -9.57
C MET A 1 -27.45 10.15 -9.19
N LEU A 2 -26.44 10.72 -9.88
CA LEU A 2 -25.03 10.51 -9.54
C LEU A 2 -24.70 11.33 -8.28
N LEU A 3 -24.42 10.64 -7.16
CA LEU A 3 -24.00 11.29 -5.92
C LEU A 3 -22.64 11.98 -6.15
N LYS A 4 -22.68 13.29 -6.32
CA LYS A 4 -21.51 14.18 -6.40
C LYS A 4 -20.71 14.08 -5.09
N LYS A 5 -19.79 13.11 -4.97
CA LYS A 5 -18.89 12.99 -3.83
C LYS A 5 -18.11 14.30 -3.67
N ARG A 6 -18.35 15.02 -2.57
CA ARG A 6 -17.71 16.32 -2.31
C ARG A 6 -16.23 16.12 -2.03
N ARG A 7 -15.38 16.86 -2.76
CA ARG A 7 -13.89 16.80 -2.67
C ARG A 7 -13.40 17.03 -1.24
N TRP A 8 -14.06 17.95 -0.54
CA TRP A 8 -13.76 18.31 0.84
C TRP A 8 -14.03 17.17 1.81
N LEU A 9 -15.09 16.38 1.58
CA LEU A 9 -15.37 15.20 2.41
C LEU A 9 -14.29 14.13 2.20
N THR A 10 -13.86 13.88 0.96
CA THR A 10 -12.76 12.93 0.71
C THR A 10 -11.45 13.37 1.36
N PHE A 11 -11.15 14.67 1.37
CA PHE A 11 -9.96 15.22 2.03
C PHE A 11 -10.03 15.07 3.56
N MET A 12 -11.17 15.44 4.16
CA MET A 12 -11.43 15.27 5.60
C MET A 12 -11.38 13.78 5.99
N LEU A 13 -11.96 12.88 5.18
CA LEU A 13 -11.95 11.43 5.43
C LEU A 13 -10.59 10.78 5.18
N ALA A 14 -9.78 11.30 4.24
CA ALA A 14 -8.43 10.82 3.99
C ALA A 14 -7.44 11.23 5.10
N MET A 15 -7.83 12.15 5.98
CA MET A 15 -7.06 12.47 7.19
C MET A 15 -7.02 11.28 8.17
N VAL A 16 -8.03 10.41 8.13
CA VAL A 16 -8.04 9.15 8.89
C VAL A 16 -7.42 8.06 8.01
N PRO A 17 -6.35 7.37 8.47
CA PRO A 17 -5.63 6.40 7.66
C PRO A 17 -6.57 5.33 7.07
N GLY A 18 -6.60 5.23 5.74
CA GLY A 18 -7.37 4.24 4.98
C GLY A 18 -8.86 4.53 4.75
N VAL A 19 -9.46 5.49 5.47
CA VAL A 19 -10.88 5.82 5.33
C VAL A 19 -11.18 6.59 4.03
N GLY A 20 -10.23 7.41 3.57
CA GLY A 20 -10.33 8.10 2.27
C GLY A 20 -10.47 7.14 1.09
N HIS A 21 -9.68 6.06 1.09
CA HIS A 21 -9.76 5.00 0.08
C HIS A 21 -11.06 4.21 0.15
N LEU A 22 -11.54 3.92 1.37
CA LEU A 22 -12.82 3.25 1.57
C LEU A 22 -13.99 4.09 1.02
N TYR A 23 -13.95 5.41 1.26
CA TYR A 23 -14.92 6.35 0.70
C TYR A 23 -14.85 6.41 -0.84
N LEU A 24 -13.67 6.30 -1.44
CA LEU A 24 -13.53 6.29 -2.90
C LEU A 24 -13.95 4.97 -3.56
N GLY A 25 -14.26 3.93 -2.77
CA GLY A 25 -14.63 2.59 -3.24
C GLY A 25 -13.47 1.58 -3.24
N PHE A 26 -12.25 2.01 -2.89
CA PHE A 26 -11.04 1.19 -2.84
C PHE A 26 -10.91 0.49 -1.48
N LYS A 27 -11.80 -0.47 -1.20
CA LYS A 27 -11.90 -1.10 0.13
C LYS A 27 -10.66 -1.87 0.57
N LYS A 28 -10.02 -2.62 -0.33
CA LYS A 28 -8.81 -3.40 -0.02
C LYS A 28 -7.63 -2.51 0.36
N LEU A 29 -7.39 -1.46 -0.44
CA LEU A 29 -6.30 -0.52 -0.20
C LEU A 29 -6.51 0.29 1.09
N GLY A 30 -7.75 0.73 1.32
CA GLY A 30 -8.10 1.39 2.59
C GLY A 30 -7.85 0.50 3.81
N MET A 31 -8.23 -0.77 3.74
CA MET A 31 -7.99 -1.73 4.82
C MET A 31 -6.49 -1.98 5.06
N GLN A 32 -5.67 -2.04 4.00
CA GLN A 32 -4.21 -2.17 4.15
C GLN A 32 -3.60 -0.99 4.89
N PHE A 33 -3.99 0.25 4.55
CA PHE A 33 -3.50 1.43 5.25
C PHE A 33 -3.98 1.48 6.71
N MET A 34 -5.20 1.03 7.01
CA MET A 34 -5.69 0.90 8.38
C MET A 34 -4.84 -0.11 9.17
N VAL A 35 -4.63 -1.32 8.64
CA VAL A 35 -3.81 -2.35 9.29
C VAL A 35 -2.37 -1.87 9.47
N GLY A 36 -1.78 -1.26 8.45
CA GLY A 36 -0.42 -0.71 8.53
C GLY A 36 -0.28 0.37 9.60
N ALA A 37 -1.23 1.30 9.70
CA ALA A 37 -1.24 2.32 10.75
C ALA A 37 -1.38 1.69 12.15
N PHE A 38 -2.28 0.70 12.33
CA PHE A 38 -2.43 -0.01 13.60
C PHE A 38 -1.16 -0.76 14.00
N LEU A 39 -0.50 -1.44 13.07
CA LEU A 39 0.77 -2.11 13.32
C LEU A 39 1.84 -1.11 13.77
N CYS A 40 2.00 0.00 13.06
CA CYS A 40 2.94 1.04 13.47
C CYS A 40 2.66 1.50 14.92
N ILE A 41 1.41 1.78 15.27
CA ILE A 41 1.02 2.22 16.62
C ILE A 41 1.38 1.18 17.69
N ILE A 42 1.09 -0.10 17.44
CA ILE A 42 1.40 -1.21 18.37
C ILE A 42 2.91 -1.32 18.63
N PHE A 43 3.74 -1.06 17.62
CA PHE A 43 5.19 -1.18 17.71
C PHE A 43 5.92 0.10 18.18
N ILE A 44 5.21 1.22 18.37
CA ILE A 44 5.81 2.47 18.92
C ILE A 44 6.56 2.25 20.23
N PRO A 45 6.03 1.52 21.24
CA PRO A 45 6.75 1.32 22.51
C PRO A 45 8.09 0.58 22.34
N SER A 46 8.23 -0.28 21.34
CA SER A 46 9.47 -1.02 21.10
C SER A 46 10.56 -0.17 20.45
N MET A 47 10.20 0.66 19.45
CA MET A 47 11.15 1.55 18.75
C MET A 47 10.48 2.89 18.40
N PRO A 48 10.39 3.83 19.34
CA PRO A 48 9.57 5.03 19.19
C PRO A 48 10.07 5.99 18.10
N SER A 49 11.38 6.04 17.84
CA SER A 49 11.96 6.88 16.78
C SER A 49 11.59 6.39 15.38
N VAL A 50 11.63 5.07 15.16
CA VAL A 50 11.42 4.45 13.85
C VAL A 50 9.93 4.37 13.51
N PHE A 51 9.11 3.82 14.40
CA PHE A 51 7.70 3.59 14.11
C PHE A 51 6.86 4.87 14.08
N SER A 52 7.23 5.91 14.86
CA SER A 52 6.56 7.22 14.79
C SER A 52 6.85 7.93 13.47
N PHE A 53 8.10 7.84 12.98
CA PHE A 53 8.47 8.37 11.66
C PHE A 53 7.79 7.59 10.53
N ALA A 54 7.78 6.26 10.61
CA ALA A 54 7.09 5.40 9.66
C ALA A 54 5.57 5.67 9.61
N LEU A 55 4.94 5.88 10.77
CA LEU A 55 3.52 6.25 10.87
C LEU A 55 3.25 7.58 10.18
N ALA A 56 4.09 8.59 10.41
CA ALA A 56 3.97 9.89 9.75
C ALA A 56 4.15 9.76 8.22
N ALA A 57 5.17 9.04 7.76
CA ALA A 57 5.42 8.81 6.34
C ALA A 57 4.25 8.04 5.67
N LEU A 58 3.74 6.98 6.32
CA LEU A 58 2.58 6.22 5.86
C LEU A 58 1.34 7.11 5.77
N TRP A 59 1.12 7.97 6.75
CA TRP A 59 0.00 8.89 6.79
C TRP A 59 0.03 9.91 5.64
N PHE A 60 1.20 10.51 5.37
CA PHE A 60 1.37 11.41 4.23
C PHE A 60 1.19 10.66 2.90
N TYR A 61 1.77 9.48 2.76
CA TYR A 61 1.65 8.66 1.57
C TYR A 61 0.19 8.34 1.23
N GLN A 62 -0.57 7.82 2.20
CA GLN A 62 -1.98 7.48 1.97
C GLN A 62 -2.85 8.72 1.71
N LEU A 63 -2.50 9.89 2.28
CA LEU A 63 -3.21 11.13 2.03
C LEU A 63 -3.06 11.58 0.57
N PHE A 64 -1.82 11.61 0.06
CA PHE A 64 -1.56 11.95 -1.33
C PHE A 64 -2.17 10.94 -2.31
N ASP A 65 -2.07 9.65 -2.01
CA ASP A 65 -2.64 8.59 -2.85
C ASP A 65 -4.18 8.69 -2.92
N ALA A 66 -4.85 8.93 -1.79
CA ALA A 66 -6.29 9.14 -1.76
C ALA A 66 -6.71 10.38 -2.59
N LEU A 67 -5.93 11.47 -2.54
CA LEU A 67 -6.22 12.68 -3.31
C LEU A 67 -6.02 12.52 -4.81
N GLN A 68 -4.99 11.78 -5.22
CA GLN A 68 -4.79 11.41 -6.61
C GLN A 68 -5.97 10.55 -7.10
N LYS A 69 -6.32 9.47 -6.40
CA LYS A 69 -7.46 8.60 -6.74
C LYS A 69 -8.81 9.34 -6.78
N ALA A 70 -9.00 10.33 -5.91
CA ALA A 70 -10.18 11.20 -5.94
C ALA A 70 -10.26 12.07 -7.20
N THR A 71 -9.11 12.53 -7.69
CA THR A 71 -9.02 13.31 -8.94
C THR A 71 -9.30 12.45 -10.15
N TRP A 72 -8.74 11.23 -10.17
CA TRP A 72 -9.02 10.22 -11.19
C TRP A 72 -10.50 9.87 -11.29
N ASN A 73 -11.17 9.56 -10.17
CA ASN A 73 -12.60 9.23 -10.19
C ASN A 73 -13.45 10.35 -10.83
N LYS A 74 -13.12 11.62 -10.58
CA LYS A 74 -13.84 12.76 -11.17
C LYS A 74 -13.63 12.88 -12.67
N LEU A 75 -12.41 12.67 -13.14
CA LEU A 75 -12.10 12.68 -14.57
C LEU A 75 -12.87 11.55 -15.27
N MET A 76 -12.93 10.37 -14.67
CA MET A 76 -13.70 9.23 -15.19
C MET A 76 -15.21 9.50 -15.27
N PHE A 77 -15.81 10.14 -14.25
CA PHE A 77 -17.23 10.51 -14.32
C PHE A 77 -17.51 11.52 -15.44
N LYS A 78 -16.64 12.52 -15.60
CA LYS A 78 -16.78 13.54 -16.64
C LYS A 78 -16.64 12.95 -18.05
N GLU A 79 -15.73 12.00 -18.23
CA GLU A 79 -15.55 11.29 -19.50
C GLU A 79 -16.70 10.32 -19.78
N ARG A 80 -17.23 9.64 -18.75
CA ARG A 80 -18.41 8.78 -18.88
C ARG A 80 -19.65 9.57 -19.28
N GLU A 81 -19.83 10.76 -18.72
CA GLU A 81 -20.89 11.68 -19.16
C GLU A 81 -20.67 12.08 -20.61
N ARG A 82 -19.46 12.50 -20.99
CA ARG A 82 -19.11 12.89 -22.37
C ARG A 82 -19.41 11.78 -23.39
N THR A 83 -19.00 10.56 -23.09
CA THR A 83 -19.26 9.37 -23.93
C THR A 83 -20.74 9.02 -24.00
N MET A 84 -21.50 9.13 -22.91
CA MET A 84 -22.97 8.96 -22.95
C MET A 84 -23.65 10.00 -23.85
N PHE A 85 -23.19 11.26 -23.84
CA PHE A 85 -23.72 12.29 -24.74
C PHE A 85 -23.46 11.96 -26.21
N TYR A 86 -22.25 11.52 -26.58
CA TYR A 86 -21.94 11.11 -27.95
C TYR A 86 -22.74 9.87 -28.39
N GLN A 87 -22.83 8.86 -27.51
CA GLN A 87 -23.60 7.63 -27.77
C GLN A 87 -25.09 7.93 -28.00
N GLN A 88 -25.66 8.89 -27.27
CA GLN A 88 -27.07 9.26 -27.43
C GLN A 88 -27.31 10.05 -28.72
N GLN A 89 -26.31 10.81 -29.18
CA GLN A 89 -26.42 11.64 -30.37
C GLN A 89 -26.15 10.86 -31.66
N ASP A 90 -25.36 9.79 -31.59
CA ASP A 90 -25.01 8.94 -32.72
C ASP A 90 -25.01 7.44 -32.31
N PRO A 91 -26.07 6.66 -32.61
CA PRO A 91 -26.24 5.28 -32.12
C PRO A 91 -25.17 4.29 -32.59
N PHE A 92 -24.47 4.60 -33.68
CA PHE A 92 -23.35 3.82 -34.21
C PHE A 92 -21.99 4.23 -33.63
N TYR A 93 -21.94 5.23 -32.76
CA TYR A 93 -20.74 5.64 -32.05
C TYR A 93 -20.30 4.52 -31.08
N GLN A 94 -19.16 3.92 -31.38
CA GLN A 94 -18.45 3.03 -30.47
C GLN A 94 -17.40 3.86 -29.73
N PRO A 95 -17.32 3.78 -28.39
CA PRO A 95 -16.31 4.49 -27.65
C PRO A 95 -14.93 3.98 -28.07
N ASP A 96 -14.06 4.89 -28.51
CA ASP A 96 -12.65 4.57 -28.68
C ASP A 96 -12.15 4.08 -27.30
N PRO A 97 -11.43 2.94 -27.19
CA PRO A 97 -10.84 2.42 -25.93
C PRO A 97 -9.83 3.39 -25.27
N TYR A 98 -9.78 4.58 -25.81
CA TYR A 98 -8.68 5.45 -26.05
C TYR A 98 -9.20 6.89 -26.15
N ALA A 99 -10.27 7.30 -25.47
CA ALA A 99 -10.77 8.69 -25.53
C ALA A 99 -10.92 9.28 -24.11
N GLY A 100 -9.94 10.10 -23.71
CA GLY A 100 -9.80 10.69 -22.40
C GLY A 100 -8.91 11.94 -22.50
N PRO A 101 -8.98 12.89 -21.54
CA PRO A 101 -8.68 14.31 -21.80
C PRO A 101 -7.23 14.67 -22.20
N TRP A 102 -6.29 13.71 -22.21
CA TRP A 102 -4.88 13.97 -22.50
C TRP A 102 -4.15 12.86 -23.26
N GLY A 103 -4.84 12.07 -24.09
CA GLY A 103 -4.09 11.20 -25.01
C GLY A 103 -3.48 9.93 -24.38
N LEU A 104 -3.73 9.69 -23.10
CA LEU A 104 -3.27 8.56 -22.29
C LEU A 104 -4.51 7.67 -22.15
N ASN A 105 -4.48 6.38 -22.57
CA ASN A 105 -5.56 5.53 -23.13
C ASN A 105 -6.80 6.30 -23.46
N PRO A 106 -6.61 7.31 -24.33
CA PRO A 106 -5.97 7.32 -25.67
C PRO A 106 -4.56 6.75 -25.95
N PRO A 107 -4.23 6.32 -27.17
CA PRO A 107 -3.18 5.32 -27.43
C PRO A 107 -1.84 5.67 -26.73
N GLY A 108 -1.41 4.87 -25.73
CA GLY A 108 -0.15 5.07 -24.97
C GLY A 108 -0.24 5.11 -23.43
N MET A 109 -1.39 4.83 -22.79
CA MET A 109 -1.40 4.61 -21.33
C MET A 109 -0.82 3.23 -20.98
N PRO A 110 0.03 3.15 -19.95
CA PRO A 110 0.13 1.96 -19.15
C PRO A 110 -1.21 1.73 -18.45
N ASP A 111 -1.69 0.48 -18.45
CA ASP A 111 -2.86 0.05 -17.68
C ASP A 111 -2.80 0.62 -16.26
N TYR A 112 -3.98 0.87 -15.64
CA TYR A 112 -4.04 1.04 -14.18
C TYR A 112 -3.16 -0.06 -13.59
N PRO A 113 -2.16 0.22 -12.74
CA PRO A 113 -1.39 -0.84 -12.12
C PRO A 113 -2.37 -1.78 -11.43
N GLN A 114 -2.71 -2.86 -12.14
CA GLN A 114 -3.46 -3.96 -11.61
C GLN A 114 -2.45 -4.54 -10.67
N ASP A 115 -2.54 -4.19 -9.39
CA ASP A 115 -1.58 -4.63 -8.39
C ASP A 115 -1.40 -6.14 -8.60
N PRO A 116 -0.28 -6.61 -9.21
CA PRO A 116 -0.10 -8.02 -9.47
C PRO A 116 0.28 -8.73 -8.16
N ILE A 117 0.24 -7.98 -7.05
CA ILE A 117 0.42 -8.46 -5.71
C ILE A 117 -0.74 -9.41 -5.46
N SER A 118 -0.44 -10.69 -5.68
CA SER A 118 -1.37 -11.75 -5.39
C SER A 118 -1.84 -11.54 -3.94
N PRO A 119 -3.15 -11.63 -3.68
CA PRO A 119 -3.67 -11.48 -2.32
C PRO A 119 -3.00 -12.43 -1.32
N VAL A 120 -2.34 -13.48 -1.82
CA VAL A 120 -1.48 -14.42 -1.10
C VAL A 120 -0.23 -13.75 -0.52
N TRP A 121 0.44 -12.83 -1.22
CA TRP A 121 1.62 -12.13 -0.67
C TRP A 121 1.22 -11.14 0.43
N VAL A 122 0.13 -10.41 0.24
CA VAL A 122 -0.41 -9.50 1.28
C VAL A 122 -0.89 -10.30 2.48
N GLY A 123 -1.64 -11.39 2.25
CA GLY A 123 -2.10 -12.29 3.29
C GLY A 123 -0.96 -12.97 4.03
N GLY A 124 0.06 -13.45 3.30
CA GLY A 124 1.26 -14.06 3.85
C GLY A 124 2.07 -13.08 4.69
N GLY A 125 2.25 -11.84 4.23
CA GLY A 125 2.87 -10.78 5.01
C GLY A 125 2.09 -10.46 6.30
N CYS A 126 0.77 -10.46 6.24
CA CYS A 126 -0.10 -10.24 7.39
C CYS A 126 -0.03 -11.40 8.40
N ILE A 127 -0.03 -12.65 7.93
CA ILE A 127 0.13 -13.84 8.77
C ILE A 127 1.50 -13.85 9.44
N LEU A 128 2.56 -13.54 8.69
CA LEU A 128 3.93 -13.52 9.22
C LEU A 128 4.10 -12.39 10.25
N ALA A 129 3.58 -11.19 9.96
CA ALA A 129 3.56 -10.08 10.90
C ALA A 129 2.73 -10.40 12.16
N GLY A 130 1.56 -11.03 12.01
CA GLY A 130 0.72 -11.47 13.12
C GLY A 130 1.38 -12.56 13.97
N THR A 131 2.08 -13.50 13.33
CA THR A 131 2.82 -14.56 14.01
C THR A 131 4.02 -14.00 14.78
N MET A 132 4.75 -13.06 14.17
CA MET A 132 5.83 -12.33 14.82
C MET A 132 5.32 -11.55 16.04
N LEU A 133 4.18 -10.87 15.91
CA LEU A 133 3.52 -10.19 17.03
C LEU A 133 3.12 -11.16 18.15
N LEU A 134 2.57 -12.32 17.80
CA LEU A 134 2.20 -13.34 18.77
C LEU A 134 3.43 -13.81 19.56
N ILE A 135 4.55 -14.02 18.90
CA ILE A 135 5.83 -14.41 19.52
C ILE A 135 6.34 -13.31 20.46
N ILE A 136 6.32 -12.04 20.01
CA ILE A 136 6.72 -10.89 20.83
C ILE A 136 5.84 -10.76 22.07
N THR A 137 4.54 -11.04 21.94
CA THR A 137 3.57 -10.92 23.04
C THR A 137 3.66 -12.07 24.03
N VAL A 138 3.92 -13.30 23.57
CA VAL A 138 4.00 -14.51 24.42
C VAL A 138 5.33 -14.58 25.18
N PHE A 139 6.41 -14.07 24.61
CA PHE A 139 7.75 -14.13 25.22
C PHE A 139 8.43 -12.74 25.31
N PRO A 140 7.91 -11.84 26.16
CA PRO A 140 8.45 -10.48 26.29
C PRO A 140 9.91 -10.46 26.78
N GLY A 141 10.29 -11.37 27.68
CA GLY A 141 11.67 -11.44 28.20
C GLY A 141 12.70 -11.88 27.16
N LEU A 142 12.32 -12.70 26.18
CA LEU A 142 13.22 -13.07 25.07
C LEU A 142 13.42 -11.88 24.14
N TRP A 143 12.36 -11.10 23.90
CA TRP A 143 12.40 -9.91 23.06
C TRP A 143 13.27 -8.81 23.66
N GLU A 144 13.10 -8.50 24.95
CA GLU A 144 13.94 -7.52 25.66
C GLU A 144 15.42 -7.93 25.66
N PHE A 145 15.71 -9.20 25.95
CA PHE A 145 17.07 -9.74 25.85
C PHE A 145 17.65 -9.64 24.43
N LEU A 146 16.83 -9.85 23.38
CA LEU A 146 17.26 -9.73 21.99
C LEU A 146 17.55 -8.27 21.58
N THR A 147 16.74 -7.31 22.06
CA THR A 147 16.94 -5.89 21.78
C THR A 147 18.13 -5.30 22.56
N ASP A 148 18.39 -5.80 23.77
CA ASP A 148 19.48 -5.32 24.63
C ASP A 148 20.88 -5.67 24.09
N ILE A 149 21.00 -6.75 23.31
CA ILE A 149 22.31 -7.23 22.81
C ILE A 149 22.75 -6.54 21.50
N ASN A 150 22.14 -5.40 21.13
CA ASN A 150 22.41 -4.73 19.85
C ASN A 150 22.24 -5.70 18.67
N ILE A 151 20.98 -5.99 18.33
CA ILE A 151 20.53 -6.92 17.28
C ILE A 151 21.32 -6.82 15.95
N GLY A 152 21.83 -5.62 15.62
CA GLY A 152 22.69 -5.38 14.47
C GLY A 152 23.98 -6.18 14.48
N THR A 153 24.61 -6.37 15.64
CA THR A 153 25.86 -7.15 15.79
C THR A 153 25.62 -8.65 15.61
N ILE A 154 24.48 -9.16 16.10
CA ILE A 154 24.07 -10.56 15.93
C ILE A 154 23.72 -10.86 14.47
N LEU A 155 23.02 -9.95 13.79
CA LEU A 155 22.71 -10.08 12.35
C LEU A 155 23.98 -10.00 11.50
N LEU A 156 24.91 -9.12 11.86
CA LEU A 156 26.21 -9.03 11.18
C LEU A 156 27.03 -10.31 11.41
N ALA A 157 27.11 -10.80 12.65
CA ALA A 157 27.83 -12.04 12.98
C ALA A 157 27.24 -13.26 12.28
N SER A 158 25.91 -13.43 12.31
CA SER A 158 25.23 -14.54 11.63
C SER A 158 25.37 -14.45 10.11
N GLY A 159 25.28 -13.25 9.53
CA GLY A 159 25.54 -13.00 8.11
C GLY A 159 26.98 -13.32 7.71
N LEU A 160 27.96 -13.00 8.55
CA LEU A 160 29.38 -13.28 8.31
C LEU A 160 29.69 -14.78 8.39
N ILE A 161 29.13 -15.48 9.37
CA ILE A 161 29.25 -16.94 9.51
C ILE A 161 28.59 -17.64 8.32
N GLY A 162 27.39 -17.21 7.92
CA GLY A 162 26.69 -17.73 6.75
C GLY A 162 27.46 -17.49 5.46
N TYR A 163 28.04 -16.30 5.28
CA TYR A 163 28.88 -15.97 4.14
C TYR A 163 30.18 -16.81 4.10
N GLY A 164 30.82 -17.02 5.26
CA GLY A 164 31.96 -17.91 5.39
C GLY A 164 31.64 -19.35 4.98
N PHE A 165 30.51 -19.88 5.45
CA PHE A 165 30.06 -21.23 5.08
C PHE A 165 29.69 -21.34 3.60
N TYR A 166 29.06 -20.31 3.03
CA TYR A 166 28.75 -20.23 1.60
C TYR A 166 30.01 -20.21 0.74
N MET A 167 31.02 -19.41 1.13
CA MET A 167 32.32 -19.35 0.44
C MET A 167 33.03 -20.71 0.47
N LEU A 168 33.04 -21.37 1.63
CA LEU A 168 33.59 -22.73 1.76
C LEU A 168 32.88 -23.73 0.85
N ARG A 169 31.54 -23.68 0.76
CA ARG A 169 30.77 -24.61 -0.06
C ARG A 169 30.92 -24.35 -1.57
N LYS A 170 31.17 -23.10 -1.97
CA LYS A 170 31.41 -22.73 -3.37
C LYS A 170 32.83 -23.12 -3.83
N ASN A 171 33.80 -23.16 -2.91
CA ASN A 171 35.19 -23.49 -3.20
C ASN A 171 35.58 -24.95 -2.90
N ALA A 172 34.67 -25.76 -2.34
CA ALA A 172 34.87 -27.19 -2.08
C ALA A 172 34.55 -28.10 -3.30
N ARG A 173 34.51 -27.55 -4.52
CA ARG A 173 34.44 -28.32 -5.78
C ARG A 173 35.79 -28.36 -6.51
N PHE A 174 36.86 -28.66 -5.76
CA PHE A 174 38.11 -29.17 -6.32
C PHE A 174 38.21 -30.65 -5.97
#